data_AF-A0A7Z7N288-F1
#
_entry.id   AF-A0A7Z7N288-F1
#
_cell.length_a   1.000
_cell.length_b   1.000
_cell.length_c   1.000
_cell.angle_alpha   90.00
_cell.angle_beta   90.00
_cell.angle_gamma   90.00
#
_symmetry.space_group_name_H-M   'P 1'
#
loop_
_entity.id
_entity.type
_entity.pdbx_description
1 polymer ?
#
loop_
_entity_poly.entity_id
_entity_poly.type
_entity_poly.pdbx_seq_one_letter_code
_entity_poly.pdbx_strand_id
1 'polypeptide(L)' 'MGGLSFAFGNMPDARDPDFRPTPPERPAPDECCQSGCDPCVFDLYEDALDHYETALTAWEARRRTPPA' A
#
# COMPACT_ATOMS: atom_id res chain seq x y z
N MET A 1 11.76 25.95 32.97
CA MET A 1 11.47 26.58 31.67
C MET A 1 11.90 25.56 30.62
N GLY A 2 11.08 24.75 29.94
CA GLY A 2 9.64 24.68 29.76
C GLY A 2 9.37 24.37 28.28
N GLY A 3 9.06 23.10 27.93
CA GLY A 3 8.60 22.64 26.60
C GLY A 3 9.66 22.70 25.50
N LEU A 4 9.76 21.80 24.53
CA LEU A 4 8.67 21.25 23.73
C LEU A 4 9.07 19.85 23.25
N SER A 5 8.32 18.85 23.69
CA SER A 5 8.28 17.53 23.06
C SER A 5 7.96 17.72 21.57
N PHE A 6 8.83 17.26 20.69
CA PHE A 6 8.51 17.10 19.27
C PHE A 6 7.43 16.02 19.15
N ALA A 7 6.18 16.44 18.97
CA ALA A 7 5.08 15.56 18.60
C ALA A 7 5.21 15.16 17.12
N PHE A 8 6.24 14.38 16.79
CA PHE A 8 6.33 13.66 15.51
C PHE A 8 5.50 12.37 15.65
N GLY A 9 4.18 12.50 15.73
CA GLY A 9 3.35 11.37 16.14
C GLY A 9 1.87 11.56 15.86
N ASN A 10 1.50 11.78 14.59
CA ASN A 10 0.17 11.41 14.07
C ASN A 10 0.08 11.64 12.55
N MET A 11 0.78 10.83 11.76
CA MET A 11 0.28 10.51 10.42
C MET A 11 -0.38 9.14 10.58
N PRO A 12 -1.66 8.96 10.17
CA PRO A 12 -2.23 7.63 10.07
C PRO A 12 -1.34 6.86 9.09
N ASP A 13 -0.55 5.95 9.64
CA ASP A 13 0.40 5.17 8.88
C ASP A 13 -0.42 4.25 7.96
N ALA A 14 -0.15 4.31 6.66
CA ALA A 14 -0.84 3.47 5.67
C ALA A 14 -0.58 1.96 5.88
N ARG A 15 0.25 1.58 6.86
CA ARG A 15 0.47 0.21 7.31
C ARG A 15 -0.42 -0.15 8.50
N ASP A 16 -1.27 0.74 8.99
CA ASP A 16 -2.28 0.41 9.97
C ASP A 16 -3.23 -0.65 9.37
N PRO A 17 -3.24 -1.87 9.93
CA PRO A 17 -3.89 -3.02 9.31
C PRO A 17 -5.42 -2.96 9.40
N ASP A 18 -6.00 -1.95 10.05
CA ASP A 18 -7.43 -1.71 10.12
C ASP A 18 -7.94 -0.90 8.92
N PHE A 19 -7.09 -0.12 8.23
CA PHE A 19 -7.48 0.54 7.00
C PHE A 19 -7.58 -0.45 5.83
N ARG A 20 -8.60 -0.25 5.00
CA ARG A 20 -8.76 -1.05 3.78
C ARG A 20 -7.60 -0.72 2.84
N PRO A 21 -6.87 -1.73 2.33
CA PRO A 21 -5.86 -1.46 1.32
C PRO A 21 -6.53 -0.85 0.07
N THR A 22 -5.80 0.01 -0.62
CA THR A 22 -6.26 0.68 -1.84
C THR A 22 -5.56 0.04 -3.03
N PRO A 23 -6.26 -0.25 -4.13
CA PRO A 23 -5.64 -0.85 -5.31
C PRO A 23 -4.57 0.08 -5.88
N PRO A 24 -3.46 -0.47 -6.40
CA PRO A 24 -2.45 0.34 -7.08
C PRO A 24 -3.06 0.95 -8.36
N GLU A 25 -2.60 2.14 -8.72
CA GLU A 25 -2.99 2.78 -9.97
C GLU A 25 -2.25 2.13 -11.14
N ARG A 26 -2.99 1.83 -12.22
CA ARG A 26 -2.39 1.22 -13.41
C ARG A 26 -1.51 2.24 -14.13
N PRO A 27 -0.25 1.90 -14.44
CA PRO A 27 0.63 2.78 -15.18
C PRO A 27 0.14 2.98 -16.62
N ALA A 28 0.38 4.17 -17.16
CA ALA A 28 0.12 4.47 -18.56
C ALA A 28 1.18 3.82 -19.46
N PRO A 29 0.86 3.52 -20.74
CA PRO A 29 1.85 2.97 -21.67
C PRO A 29 3.03 3.91 -21.93
N ASP A 30 2.83 5.23 -21.78
CA ASP A 30 3.89 6.24 -21.94
C ASP A 30 4.88 6.26 -20.76
N GLU A 31 4.47 5.73 -19.59
CA GLU A 31 5.37 5.54 -18.44
C GLU A 31 6.26 4.31 -18.61
N CYS A 32 5.89 3.41 -19.53
CA CYS A 32 6.79 2.36 -19.96
C CYS A 32 7.91 2.98 -20.80
N CYS A 33 9.14 2.78 -20.33
CA CYS A 33 10.38 3.21 -20.97
C CYS A 33 10.54 2.73 -22.43
N GLN A 34 9.78 1.71 -22.86
CA GLN A 34 9.67 1.21 -24.25
C GLN A 34 11.00 0.81 -24.93
N SER A 35 12.11 0.87 -24.19
CA SER A 35 13.48 0.62 -24.66
C SER A 35 14.14 -0.56 -23.96
N GLY A 36 13.37 -1.33 -23.17
CA GLY A 36 13.86 -2.48 -22.42
C GLY A 36 14.34 -2.18 -21.00
N CYS A 37 13.74 -1.21 -20.30
CA CYS A 37 14.00 -1.02 -18.88
C CYS A 37 13.55 -2.26 -18.08
N ASP A 38 14.40 -2.72 -17.15
CA ASP A 38 14.15 -3.85 -16.25
C ASP A 38 14.34 -3.40 -14.79
N PRO A 39 13.33 -3.56 -13.91
CA PRO A 39 12.02 -4.17 -14.17
C PRO A 39 11.09 -3.24 -14.98
N CYS A 40 10.17 -3.82 -15.77
CA CYS A 40 9.14 -3.03 -16.46
C CYS A 40 8.19 -2.42 -15.42
N VAL A 41 7.67 -1.22 -15.70
CA VAL A 41 6.66 -0.59 -14.83
C VAL A 41 5.41 -1.45 -14.68
N PHE A 42 5.09 -2.25 -15.70
CA PHE A 42 4.00 -3.22 -15.65
C PHE A 42 4.32 -4.40 -14.73
N ASP A 43 5.57 -4.89 -14.71
CA ASP A 43 5.99 -5.95 -13.77
C ASP A 43 5.87 -5.46 -12.32
N LEU A 44 6.33 -4.24 -12.04
CA LEU A 44 6.20 -3.61 -10.72
C LEU A 44 4.72 -3.42 -10.32
N TYR A 45 3.87 -3.05 -11.28
CA TYR A 45 2.44 -2.92 -11.03
C TYR A 45 1.79 -4.27 -10.73
N GLU A 46 2.16 -5.33 -11.44
CA GLU A 46 1.65 -6.68 -11.19
C GLU A 46 2.05 -7.19 -9.79
N ASP A 47 3.31 -7.00 -9.39
CA ASP A 47 3.80 -7.31 -8.04
C ASP A 47 3.04 -6.52 -6.95
N ALA A 48 2.85 -5.21 -7.16
CA ALA A 48 2.06 -4.39 -6.25
C ALA A 48 0.59 -4.84 -6.18
N LEU A 49 0.04 -5.38 -7.27
CA LEU A 49 -1.32 -5.89 -7.32
C LEU A 49 -1.47 -7.17 -6.50
N ASP A 50 -0.52 -8.12 -6.61
CA ASP A 50 -0.49 -9.34 -5.80
C ASP A 50 -0.41 -9.02 -4.30
N HIS A 51 0.46 -8.08 -3.93
CA HIS A 51 0.56 -7.57 -2.56
C HIS A 51 -0.75 -6.95 -2.08
N TYR A 52 -1.42 -6.17 -2.92
CA TYR A 52 -2.72 -5.58 -2.61
C TYR A 52 -3.80 -6.65 -2.39
N GLU A 53 -3.88 -7.67 -3.25
CA GLU A 53 -4.88 -8.75 -3.14
C GLU A 53 -4.68 -9.58 -1.85
N THR A 54 -3.43 -9.87 -1.52
CA THR A 54 -3.07 -10.55 -0.27
C THR A 54 -3.47 -9.70 0.95
N ALA A 55 -3.14 -8.41 0.93
CA ALA A 55 -3.50 -7.49 2.01
C ALA A 55 -5.02 -7.34 2.16
N LEU A 56 -5.76 -7.26 1.04
CA LEU A 56 -7.20 -7.11 1.02
C LEU A 56 -7.87 -8.35 1.62
N THR A 57 -7.44 -9.54 1.20
CA THR A 57 -7.96 -10.80 1.74
C THR A 57 -7.74 -10.90 3.26
N ALA A 58 -6.55 -10.55 3.73
CA ALA A 58 -6.23 -10.54 5.16
C ALA A 58 -7.10 -9.53 5.93
N TRP A 59 -7.30 -8.34 5.37
CA TRP A 59 -8.17 -7.31 5.93
C TRP A 59 -9.63 -7.79 6.02
N GLU A 60 -10.16 -8.39 4.95
CA GLU A 60 -11.54 -8.91 4.92
C GLU A 60 -11.74 -10.06 5.92
N ALA A 61 -10.73 -10.91 6.12
CA ALA A 61 -10.78 -11.98 7.12
C ALA A 61 -10.91 -11.44 8.55
N ARG A 62 -10.14 -10.40 8.89
CA ARG A 62 -10.21 -9.71 10.19
C ARG A 62 -11.59 -9.06 10.42
N ARG A 63 -12.19 -8.48 9.38
CA ARG A 63 -13.51 -7.83 9.51
C ARG A 63 -14.69 -8.81 9.59
N ARG A 64 -14.57 -9.98 8.97
CA ARG A 64 -15.60 -11.03 9.03
C ARG A 64 -15.57 -11.78 10.36
N THR A 65 -14.40 -11.89 11.00
CA THR A 65 -14.27 -12.54 12.31
C THR A 65 -13.85 -11.49 13.33
N PRO A 66 -14.79 -10.82 14.01
CA PRO A 66 -14.42 -9.96 15.13
C PRO A 66 -13.66 -10.82 16.16
N PRO A 67 -12.51 -10.34 16.69
CA PRO A 67 -11.82 -11.07 17.75
C PRO A 67 -12.78 -11.23 18.94
N ALA A 68 -12.91 -12.46 19.43
CA ALA A 68 -13.80 -12.83 20.53
C ALA A 68 -13.42 -12.17 21.85
#